data_AF-A0A538S8W9-F1
#
_entry.id   AF-A0A538S8W9-F1
#
_cell.length_a   1.000
_cell.length_b   1.000
_cell.length_c   1.000
_cell.angle_alpha   90.00
_cell.angle_beta   90.00
_cell.angle_gamma   90.00
#
_symmetry.space_group_name_H-M   'P 1'
#
loop_
_entity.id
_entity.type
_entity.pdbx_description
1 polymer ?
#
loop_
_entity_poly.entity_id
_entity_poly.type
_entity_poly.pdbx_seq_one_letter_code
_entity_poly.pdbx_strand_id
1 'polypeptide(L)' 'MTKLSALVTPPGSNKYEIAIIAAREARRINDWTRRSGEKVPGKVTASALERTIRGEVAYGYEDIPE' A
#
# COMPACT_ATOMS: atom_id res chain seq x y z
N MET A 1 -1.46 -15.70 3.80
CA MET A 1 -1.07 -14.94 2.59
C MET A 1 -2.32 -14.31 2.01
N THR A 2 -2.46 -12.99 2.11
CA THR A 2 -3.68 -12.27 1.71
C THR A 2 -3.77 -12.18 0.19
N LYS A 3 -4.92 -12.57 -0.39
CA LYS A 3 -5.18 -12.43 -1.82
C LYS A 3 -5.68 -11.01 -2.10
N LEU A 4 -5.18 -10.38 -3.17
CA LEU A 4 -5.57 -9.01 -3.55
C LEU A 4 -7.08 -8.87 -3.71
N SER A 5 -7.73 -9.88 -4.29
CA SER A 5 -9.18 -9.91 -4.54
C SER A 5 -10.03 -10.01 -3.27
N ALA A 6 -9.42 -10.34 -2.12
CA ALA A 6 -10.11 -10.38 -0.83
C ALA A 6 -10.03 -9.04 -0.06
N LEU A 7 -9.24 -8.08 -0.56
CA LEU A 7 -9.10 -6.76 0.05
C LEU A 7 -10.21 -5.85 -0.45
N VAL A 8 -11.09 -5.45 0.47
CA VAL A 8 -12.19 -4.54 0.20
C VAL A 8 -11.86 -3.19 0.82
N THR A 9 -11.98 -2.13 0.02
CA THR A 9 -11.78 -0.76 0.50
C THR A 9 -12.89 -0.38 1.49
N PRO A 10 -12.58 0.31 2.61
CA PRO A 10 -13.58 0.73 3.58
C PRO A 10 -14.70 1.58 2.95
N PRO A 11 -15.96 1.46 3.40
CA PRO A 11 -17.03 2.35 2.95
C PRO A 11 -16.67 3.82 3.18
N GLY A 12 -16.98 4.68 2.21
CA GLY A 12 -16.69 6.13 2.29
C GLY A 12 -15.23 6.52 2.00
N SER A 13 -14.34 5.55 1.76
CA SER A 13 -12.97 5.84 1.34
C SER A 13 -12.85 6.10 -0.17
N ASN A 14 -11.95 7.01 -0.56
CA ASN A 14 -11.66 7.28 -1.96
C ASN A 14 -10.73 6.18 -2.52
N LYS A 15 -11.27 5.35 -3.42
CA LYS A 15 -10.52 4.26 -4.05
C LYS A 15 -9.27 4.72 -4.82
N TYR A 16 -9.29 5.94 -5.36
CA TYR A 16 -8.16 6.49 -6.12
C TYR A 16 -7.02 6.88 -5.20
N GLU A 17 -7.34 7.54 -4.08
CA GLU A 17 -6.36 7.88 -3.04
C GLU A 17 -5.72 6.62 -2.46
N ILE A 18 -6.54 5.62 -2.12
CA ILE A 18 -6.05 4.31 -1.66
C ILE A 18 -5.08 3.70 -2.68
N ALA A 19 -5.37 3.76 -3.97
CA ALA A 19 -4.50 3.23 -5.00
C ALA A 19 -3.15 3.99 -5.06
N ILE A 20 -3.19 5.32 -4.96
CA ILE A 20 -1.98 6.17 -4.95
C ILE A 20 -1.13 5.86 -3.72
N ILE A 21 -1.75 5.81 -2.55
CA ILE A 21 -1.08 5.50 -1.29
C ILE A 21 -0.50 4.07 -1.33
N ALA A 22 -1.27 3.07 -1.75
CA ALA A 22 -0.79 1.69 -1.85
C ALA A 22 0.39 1.55 -2.85
N ALA A 23 0.36 2.28 -3.97
CA ALA A 23 1.45 2.27 -4.94
C ALA A 23 2.75 2.85 -4.36
N ARG A 24 2.67 3.92 -3.57
CA ARG A 24 3.82 4.48 -2.85
C ARG A 24 4.36 3.49 -1.80
N GLU A 25 3.48 2.76 -1.12
CA GLU A 25 3.90 1.73 -0.14
C GLU A 25 4.70 0.64 -0.80
N ALA A 26 4.19 0.16 -1.94
CA ALA A 26 4.79 -0.94 -2.66
C ALA A 26 6.21 -0.58 -3.12
N ARG A 27 6.43 0.66 -3.56
CA ARG A 27 7.77 1.17 -3.92
C ARG A 27 8.68 1.20 -2.70
N ARG A 28 8.20 1.74 -1.57
CA ARG A 28 8.96 1.78 -0.31
C ARG A 28 9.36 0.39 0.19
N ILE A 29 8.43 -0.56 0.15
CA ILE A 29 8.68 -1.96 0.53
C ILE A 29 9.70 -2.59 -0.43
N ASN A 30 9.57 -2.40 -1.74
CA ASN A 30 10.53 -2.91 -2.72
C ASN A 30 11.94 -2.34 -2.51
N ASP A 31 12.06 -1.04 -2.27
CA ASP A 31 13.34 -0.39 -2.01
C ASP A 31 13.99 -0.95 -0.73
N TRP A 32 13.20 -1.15 0.32
CA TRP A 32 13.67 -1.77 1.55
C TRP A 32 14.10 -3.24 1.34
N THR A 33 13.31 -4.03 0.61
CA THR A 33 13.62 -5.42 0.24
C THR A 33 14.95 -5.49 -0.52
N ARG A 34 15.16 -4.58 -1.46
CA ARG A 34 16.38 -4.49 -2.26
C ARG A 34 17.61 -4.14 -1.42
N ARG A 35 17.47 -3.27 -0.41
CA ARG A 35 18.57 -2.81 0.46
C ARG A 35 18.91 -3.82 1.55
N SER A 36 17.91 -4.47 2.13
CA SER A 36 18.08 -5.43 3.23
C SER A 36 18.46 -6.83 2.74
N GLY A 37 18.08 -7.19 1.51
CA GLY A 37 18.16 -8.56 1.01
C GLY A 37 17.09 -9.49 1.59
N GLU A 38 16.26 -8.99 2.52
CA GLU A 38 15.14 -9.73 3.07
C GLU A 38 13.99 -9.81 2.06
N LYS A 39 13.39 -10.99 1.92
CA LYS A 39 12.25 -11.20 1.01
C LYS A 39 10.94 -10.97 1.75
N VAL A 40 10.05 -10.20 1.14
CA VAL A 40 8.69 -10.05 1.62
C VAL A 40 7.86 -11.28 1.21
N PRO A 41 7.13 -11.91 2.14
CA PRO A 41 6.29 -13.05 1.81
C PRO A 41 5.09 -12.61 0.94
N GLY A 42 4.95 -13.21 -0.24
CA GLY A 42 3.84 -12.97 -1.16
C GLY A 42 4.02 -11.76 -2.07
N LYS A 43 2.92 -11.24 -2.61
CA LYS A 43 2.96 -10.09 -3.53
C LYS A 43 3.07 -8.80 -2.72
N VAL A 44 4.12 -8.01 -2.99
CA VAL A 44 4.35 -6.70 -2.36
C VAL A 44 3.14 -5.78 -2.49
N THR A 45 2.46 -5.79 -3.64
CA THR A 45 1.25 -5.00 -3.87
C THR A 45 0.08 -5.39 -2.99
N ALA A 46 -0.04 -6.67 -2.60
CA ALA A 46 -1.08 -7.12 -1.68
C ALA A 46 -0.80 -6.66 -0.25
N SER A 47 0.45 -6.80 0.20
CA SER A 47 0.85 -6.29 1.51
C SER A 47 0.71 -4.76 1.61
N ALA A 48 1.12 -4.05 0.56
CA ALA A 48 0.97 -2.60 0.45
C ALA A 48 -0.50 -2.13 0.54
N LEU A 49 -1.40 -2.78 -0.21
CA LEU A 49 -2.82 -2.44 -0.19
C LEU A 49 -3.46 -2.76 1.17
N GLU A 50 -3.10 -3.90 1.77
CA GLU A 50 -3.58 -4.29 3.11
C GLU A 50 -3.17 -3.27 4.18
N ARG A 51 -1.90 -2.87 4.20
CA ARG A 51 -1.40 -1.84 5.13
C ARG A 51 -2.07 -0.49 4.91
N THR A 52 -2.32 -0.13 3.65
CA THR A 52 -3.01 1.12 3.30
C THR A 52 -4.44 1.13 3.85
N ILE A 53 -5.19 0.05 3.62
CA ILE A 53 -6.57 -0.10 4.13
C ILE A 53 -6.61 -0.04 5.66
N ARG A 54 -5.57 -0.54 6.33
CA ARG A 54 -5.44 -0.52 7.80
C ARG A 54 -4.89 0.79 8.37
N GLY A 55 -4.49 1.75 7.53
CA GLY A 55 -3.86 2.99 7.98
C GLY A 55 -2.44 2.81 8.55
N GLU A 56 -1.75 1.73 8.20
CA GLU A 56 -0.40 1.37 8.69
C GLU A 56 0.73 1.92 7.79
N VAL A 57 0.47 3.02 7.08
CA VAL A 57 1.37 3.64 6.10
C VAL A 57 1.80 5.03 6.55
N ALA A 58 3.04 5.40 6.25
CA ALA A 58 3.67 6.62 6.77
C ALA A 58 3.37 7.90 5.97
N TYR A 59 2.65 7.79 4.85
CA TYR A 59 2.34 8.93 3.98
C TYR A 59 0.82 8.99 3.76
N GLY A 60 0.29 10.21 3.82
CA GLY A 60 -1.10 10.51 3.49
C GLY A 60 -1.27 10.87 2.01
N TYR A 61 -2.52 11.02 1.60
CA TYR A 61 -2.87 11.72 0.37
C TYR A 61 -3.03 13.21 0.74
N GLU A 62 -2.13 14.04 0.22
CA GLU A 62 -2.28 15.50 0.27
C GLU A 62 -2.64 15.92 -1.15
N ASP A 63 -3.84 16.46 -1.35
CA ASP A 63 -4.11 17.26 -2.54
C ASP A 63 -3.19 18.48 -2.45
N ILE A 64 -2.17 18.53 -3.30
CA ILE A 64 -1.41 19.76 -3.49
C ILE A 64 -2.41 20.75 -4.10
N PRO A 65 -2.81 21.82 -3.40
CA PRO A 65 -3.67 22.83 -4.01
C PRO A 65 -2.87 23.46 -5.15
N GLU A 66 -3.46 23.48 -6.36
CA GLU A 66 -2.89 24.17 -7.53
C GLU A 66 -2.68 25.67 -7.29
#